data_AF-A0AAW0GCH9-F1
#
_entry.id   AF-A0AAW0GCH9-F1
#
_cell.length_a   1.000
_cell.length_b   1.000
_cell.length_c   1.000
_cell.angle_alpha   90.00
_cell.angle_beta   90.00
_cell.angle_gamma   90.00
#
_symmetry.space_group_name_H-M   'P 1'
#
loop_
_entity.id
_entity.type
_entity.pdbx_description
1 polymer ?
#
loop_
_entity_poly.entity_id
_entity_poly.type
_entity_poly.pdbx_seq_one_letter_code
_entity_poly.pdbx_strand_id
1 'polypeptide(L)'
;MSKKPTLTVDFVANRSEEYVDDYRCCHHKDYDHDSEESEPGLFSEMLKKTPGRVASTLKRFHKQRSPKRRYLASDIANVIPSCSVNSRMDTFLTSGLPIVLIEIASESSLYKRWGADADATHYAADILTGLALCVGYIQRLHLMPSSPLVGSMDIPCLMELSIASERLWTTLWNKRTVLFPFPEALDAMYPEPIVHPQDFSSDLVHMARFLNTVKANLAKNNTTSESFKSDSSPSYVTHVDHVMFYIWLSSPMGDGLNALDAMGPQLDEDTIDYDYDYDDLLLTELAEFHHVVKFVDSIDFLLKSGIDEDTRVIVLDMYHRAILCCEQVSKLENVRFQHGHITTVHRIAYSCQRMFCMPDHDDVIAEVVRGLQIIRDTVFHGEMSYEKVGPVFNELQYFEMIAKAYPVAVAKGWENQYEALTYACLLYQDVYHTILQEETQDLEAAAVMNRAVAHLWRPVLEELQSLRLHDENRDLVLHAKTTWVKLGSQFGLTPEKHDPKEDHAVSMHEARHIRHRRCQWRDCLCTTHRPEHSMRICKGCWKKRYCSKRCQKSDWREGGHREWCRT
;
A
#
# COMPACT_ATOMS: atom_id res chain seq x y z
N MET A 1 52.87 19.70 27.69
CA MET A 1 52.52 21.12 27.48
C MET A 1 52.29 21.34 25.99
N SER A 2 51.06 21.54 25.56
CA SER A 2 50.68 22.09 24.25
C SER A 2 49.25 22.60 24.37
N LYS A 3 49.06 23.92 24.27
CA LYS A 3 47.77 24.60 24.39
C LYS A 3 47.17 24.75 22.97
N LYS A 4 45.90 24.39 22.82
CA LYS A 4 45.08 24.71 21.64
C LYS A 4 44.79 26.22 21.57
N PRO A 5 44.71 26.84 20.37
CA PRO A 5 44.28 28.22 20.23
C PRO A 5 42.74 28.31 20.12
N THR A 6 42.16 29.26 20.84
CA THR A 6 40.75 29.66 20.76
C THR A 6 40.66 30.86 19.82
N LEU A 7 39.88 30.75 18.75
CA LEU A 7 39.54 31.85 17.85
C LEU A 7 38.30 32.57 18.40
N THR A 8 38.49 33.78 18.90
CA THR A 8 37.44 34.77 19.16
C THR A 8 37.26 35.65 17.92
N VAL A 9 36.03 35.80 17.44
CA VAL A 9 35.67 36.73 16.36
C VAL A 9 34.98 37.93 17.00
N ASP A 10 35.59 39.10 16.83
CA ASP A 10 35.09 40.40 17.26
C ASP A 10 33.91 40.86 16.39
N PHE A 11 32.78 41.19 17.00
CA PHE A 11 31.70 41.94 16.36
C PHE A 11 31.85 43.43 16.68
N VAL A 12 32.15 44.21 15.65
CA VAL A 12 32.23 45.68 15.70
C VAL A 12 30.82 46.24 15.90
N ALA A 13 30.56 46.77 17.09
CA ALA A 13 29.42 47.63 17.37
C ALA A 13 29.75 49.06 16.93
N ASN A 14 28.98 49.61 15.99
CA ASN A 14 28.90 51.05 15.78
C ASN A 14 27.49 51.53 16.06
N ARG A 15 27.39 52.38 17.09
CA ARG A 15 26.23 53.18 17.47
C ARG A 15 25.96 54.26 16.43
N SER A 16 24.69 54.57 16.22
CA SER A 16 24.23 55.96 16.21
C SER A 16 22.81 55.99 16.76
N GLU A 17 22.72 56.36 18.04
CA GLU A 17 21.53 56.91 18.66
C GLU A 17 21.27 58.28 18.03
N GLU A 18 20.07 58.51 17.50
CA GLU A 18 19.52 59.85 17.39
C GLU A 18 18.04 59.83 17.78
N TYR A 19 17.71 60.76 18.66
CA TYR A 19 16.56 60.84 19.53
C TYR A 19 15.53 61.74 18.86
N VAL A 20 14.28 61.29 18.69
CA VAL A 20 13.11 62.19 18.65
C VAL A 20 11.94 61.52 19.35
N ASP A 21 11.82 61.81 20.64
CA ASP A 21 10.56 61.79 21.38
C ASP A 21 9.72 62.97 20.91
N ASP A 22 8.58 62.71 20.25
CA ASP A 22 7.41 63.57 20.34
C ASP A 22 6.19 62.82 19.77
N TYR A 23 5.29 62.32 20.61
CA TYR A 23 3.85 62.35 20.32
C TYR A 23 3.06 62.30 21.63
N ARG A 24 2.58 63.49 22.00
CA ARG A 24 1.63 63.76 23.06
C ARG A 24 0.34 62.95 22.92
N CYS A 25 -0.17 62.56 24.10
CA CYS A 25 -1.57 62.30 24.39
C CYS A 25 -2.54 63.15 23.55
N CYS A 26 -3.37 62.48 22.76
CA CYS A 26 -4.68 62.99 22.39
C CYS A 26 -5.73 61.99 22.90
N HIS A 27 -6.54 62.46 23.84
CA HIS A 27 -7.82 61.85 24.18
C HIS A 27 -8.65 61.64 22.92
N HIS A 28 -9.00 60.39 22.61
CA HIS A 28 -10.18 60.10 21.81
C HIS A 28 -10.92 58.88 22.36
N LYS A 29 -12.06 59.22 22.97
CA LYS A 29 -13.37 58.53 23.00
C LYS A 29 -13.37 57.01 22.88
N ASP A 30 -13.94 56.39 23.91
CA ASP A 30 -14.53 55.06 23.87
C ASP A 30 -15.32 54.86 22.57
N TYR A 31 -14.74 54.09 21.66
CA TYR A 31 -15.41 53.55 20.48
C TYR A 31 -15.91 52.16 20.87
N ASP A 32 -17.24 51.99 20.86
CA ASP A 32 -17.89 50.68 20.92
C ASP A 32 -17.34 49.79 19.80
N HIS A 33 -16.69 48.69 20.18
CA HIS A 33 -15.89 47.87 19.27
C HIS A 33 -16.65 46.67 18.67
N ASP A 34 -17.97 46.60 18.82
CA ASP A 34 -18.73 45.35 18.60
C ASP A 34 -19.60 45.33 17.31
N SER A 35 -19.31 46.14 16.28
CA SER A 35 -20.07 46.04 15.01
C SER A 35 -19.31 46.39 13.72
N GLU A 36 -18.00 46.18 13.66
CA GLU A 36 -17.33 46.07 12.36
C GLU A 36 -17.52 44.64 11.82
N GLU A 37 -18.69 44.43 11.19
CA GLU A 37 -18.86 43.35 10.21
C GLU A 37 -17.74 43.49 9.16
N SER A 38 -16.72 42.65 9.27
CA SER A 38 -15.53 42.72 8.43
C SER A 38 -15.87 42.33 7.00
N GLU A 39 -15.71 43.28 6.08
CA GLU A 39 -15.95 43.07 4.65
C GLU A 39 -14.96 42.05 4.04
N PRO A 40 -15.46 41.05 3.29
CA PRO A 40 -14.63 40.21 2.43
C PRO A 40 -13.72 41.05 1.54
N GLY A 41 -12.42 40.70 1.48
CA GLY A 41 -11.43 41.45 0.71
C GLY A 41 -10.60 42.47 1.49
N LEU A 42 -10.69 42.47 2.84
CA LEU A 42 -9.89 43.30 3.74
C LEU A 42 -8.37 43.26 3.43
N PHE A 43 -7.86 42.12 2.96
CA PHE A 43 -6.45 41.93 2.63
C PHE A 43 -6.17 41.85 1.13
N SER A 44 -7.19 42.03 0.28
CA SER A 44 -7.06 42.00 -1.19
C SER A 44 -6.04 43.04 -1.68
N GLU A 45 -6.03 44.23 -1.08
CA GLU A 45 -5.07 45.28 -1.43
C GLU A 45 -3.64 44.91 -1.02
N MET A 46 -3.46 44.29 0.16
CA MET A 46 -2.15 43.81 0.62
C MET A 46 -1.60 42.70 -0.28
N LEU A 47 -2.45 41.76 -0.69
CA LEU A 47 -2.09 40.66 -1.60
C LEU A 47 -1.70 41.18 -2.98
N LYS A 48 -2.32 42.28 -3.43
CA LYS A 48 -2.00 42.94 -4.72
C LYS A 48 -0.71 43.78 -4.65
N LYS A 49 -0.57 44.60 -3.60
CA LYS A 49 0.51 45.60 -3.50
C LYS A 49 1.79 45.06 -2.87
N THR A 50 1.68 44.16 -1.90
CA THR A 50 2.82 43.65 -1.13
C THR A 50 2.76 42.15 -0.88
N PRO A 51 2.71 41.31 -1.94
CA PRO A 51 2.63 39.85 -1.79
C PRO A 51 3.78 39.27 -0.94
N GLY A 52 4.97 39.87 -0.98
CA GLY A 52 6.12 39.44 -0.18
C GLY A 52 5.96 39.57 1.34
N ARG A 53 4.97 40.33 1.85
CA ARG A 53 4.71 40.49 3.29
C ARG A 53 3.64 39.54 3.83
N VAL A 54 3.01 38.77 2.94
CA VAL A 54 1.81 37.99 3.27
C VAL A 54 2.16 36.82 4.19
N ALA A 55 3.24 36.08 3.89
CA ALA A 55 3.70 34.96 4.72
C ALA A 55 4.00 35.39 6.16
N SER A 56 4.78 36.45 6.36
CA SER A 56 5.13 36.95 7.71
C SER A 56 3.92 37.52 8.46
N THR A 57 2.99 38.15 7.74
CA THR A 57 1.75 38.67 8.32
C THR A 57 0.83 37.54 8.78
N LEU A 58 0.64 36.52 7.94
CA LEU A 58 -0.14 35.32 8.28
C LEU A 58 0.47 34.59 9.49
N LYS A 59 1.78 34.35 9.48
CA LYS A 59 2.51 33.73 10.61
C LYS A 59 2.32 34.52 11.91
N ARG A 60 2.37 35.85 11.86
CA ARG A 60 2.13 36.72 13.03
C ARG A 60 0.69 36.61 13.53
N PHE A 61 -0.30 36.72 12.64
CA PHE A 61 -1.71 36.61 13.03
C PHE A 61 -2.05 35.23 13.58
N HIS A 62 -1.48 34.17 13.02
CA HIS A 62 -1.63 32.82 13.53
C HIS A 62 -1.09 32.68 14.96
N LYS A 63 0.15 33.12 15.22
CA LYS A 63 0.78 33.10 16.56
C LYS A 63 -0.01 33.90 17.59
N GLN A 64 -0.57 35.03 17.18
CA GLN A 64 -1.40 35.89 18.05
C GLN A 64 -2.83 35.37 18.23
N ARG A 65 -3.22 34.29 17.54
CA ARG A 65 -4.60 33.81 17.43
C ARG A 65 -5.58 34.94 17.05
N SER A 66 -5.11 35.87 16.22
CA SER A 66 -5.92 37.02 15.80
C SER A 66 -7.08 36.54 14.93
N PRO A 67 -8.31 37.06 15.09
CA PRO A 67 -9.42 36.75 14.19
C PRO A 67 -9.09 37.09 12.72
N LYS A 68 -8.19 38.07 12.50
CA LYS A 68 -7.70 38.48 11.18
C LYS A 68 -6.97 37.36 10.41
N ARG A 69 -6.50 36.31 11.07
CA ARG A 69 -5.82 35.18 10.41
C ARG A 69 -6.75 34.45 9.43
N ARG A 70 -8.04 34.33 9.77
CA ARG A 70 -9.04 33.67 8.93
C ARG A 70 -9.26 34.44 7.64
N TYR A 71 -9.56 35.73 7.74
CA TYR A 71 -9.78 36.59 6.58
C TYR A 71 -8.55 36.63 5.65
N LEU A 72 -7.35 36.68 6.22
CA LEU A 72 -6.13 36.63 5.43
C LEU A 72 -5.94 35.27 4.73
N ALA A 73 -6.19 34.15 5.42
CA ALA A 73 -6.11 32.82 4.80
C ALA A 73 -7.13 32.65 3.67
N SER A 74 -8.38 33.09 3.87
CA SER A 74 -9.43 33.06 2.86
C SER A 74 -9.07 33.93 1.65
N ASP A 75 -8.59 35.16 1.87
CA ASP A 75 -8.15 36.02 0.77
C ASP A 75 -6.95 35.40 0.01
N ILE A 76 -6.04 34.69 0.69
CA ILE A 76 -4.95 33.95 0.04
C ILE A 76 -5.52 32.84 -0.86
N ALA A 77 -6.41 31.99 -0.32
CA ALA A 77 -7.04 30.89 -1.05
C ALA A 77 -7.82 31.37 -2.28
N ASN A 78 -8.46 32.54 -2.19
CA ASN A 78 -9.22 33.14 -3.30
C ASN A 78 -8.34 33.87 -4.32
N VAL A 79 -7.24 34.49 -3.90
CA VAL A 79 -6.39 35.28 -4.80
C VAL A 79 -5.43 34.40 -5.60
N ILE A 80 -4.88 33.32 -5.03
CA ILE A 80 -3.91 32.46 -5.74
C ILE A 80 -4.47 31.93 -7.07
N PRO A 81 -5.70 31.38 -7.17
CA PRO A 81 -6.24 30.87 -8.44
C PRO A 81 -6.37 31.97 -9.50
N SER A 82 -6.65 33.21 -9.09
CA SER A 82 -6.80 34.38 -9.96
C SER A 82 -5.47 35.01 -10.39
N CYS A 83 -4.34 34.54 -9.88
CA CYS A 83 -3.02 35.04 -10.26
C CYS A 83 -2.64 34.55 -11.65
N SER A 84 -3.20 35.20 -12.68
CA SER A 84 -2.88 34.94 -14.10
C SER A 84 -1.46 35.38 -14.50
N VAL A 85 -0.79 36.16 -13.65
CA VAL A 85 0.57 36.66 -13.89
C VAL A 85 1.55 35.89 -12.99
N ASN A 86 2.41 35.09 -13.61
CA ASN A 86 3.45 34.27 -12.94
C ASN A 86 4.22 35.07 -11.88
N SER A 87 4.53 36.34 -12.14
CA SER A 87 5.33 37.18 -11.23
C SER A 87 4.75 37.35 -9.82
N ARG A 88 3.41 37.32 -9.65
CA ARG A 88 2.80 37.46 -8.32
C ARG A 88 2.93 36.16 -7.54
N MET A 89 2.71 35.03 -8.20
CA MET A 89 2.85 33.72 -7.58
C MET A 89 4.29 33.43 -7.22
N ASP A 90 5.23 33.81 -8.08
CA ASP A 90 6.66 33.73 -7.79
C ASP A 90 7.00 34.52 -6.52
N THR A 91 6.42 35.73 -6.37
CA THR A 91 6.63 36.53 -5.16
C THR A 91 6.07 35.84 -3.91
N PHE A 92 4.91 35.18 -3.99
CA PHE A 92 4.36 34.39 -2.89
C PHE A 92 5.28 33.24 -2.50
N LEU A 93 5.78 32.48 -3.48
CA LEU A 93 6.71 31.37 -3.25
C LEU A 93 8.00 31.87 -2.59
N THR A 94 8.63 32.91 -3.15
CA THR A 94 9.88 33.49 -2.61
C THR A 94 9.71 34.12 -1.22
N SER A 95 8.47 34.45 -0.83
CA SER A 95 8.19 34.97 0.52
C SER A 95 8.18 33.89 1.61
N GLY A 96 8.29 32.62 1.23
CA GLY A 96 8.16 31.49 2.14
C GLY A 96 6.71 31.15 2.51
N LEU A 97 5.73 31.64 1.76
CA LEU A 97 4.31 31.39 2.02
C LEU A 97 3.98 29.88 2.12
N PRO A 98 4.43 29.01 1.19
CA PRO A 98 4.15 27.57 1.30
C PRO A 98 4.63 26.96 2.62
N ILE A 99 5.83 27.36 3.07
CA ILE A 99 6.41 26.87 4.33
C ILE A 99 5.57 27.33 5.52
N VAL A 100 5.16 28.60 5.54
CA VAL A 100 4.26 29.12 6.60
C VAL A 100 2.93 28.37 6.62
N LEU A 101 2.36 28.07 5.45
CA LEU A 101 1.11 27.31 5.35
C LEU A 101 1.30 25.87 5.87
N ILE A 102 2.39 25.19 5.51
CA ILE A 102 2.71 23.86 6.05
C ILE A 102 2.92 23.91 7.57
N GLU A 103 3.69 24.88 8.08
CA GLU A 103 3.92 25.02 9.52
C GLU A 103 2.60 25.17 10.30
N ILE A 104 1.69 26.02 9.80
CA ILE A 104 0.37 26.22 10.40
C ILE A 104 -0.45 24.94 10.30
N ALA A 105 -0.50 24.30 9.13
CA ALA A 105 -1.22 23.05 8.90
C ALA A 105 -0.66 21.88 9.73
N SER A 106 0.62 21.94 10.12
CA SER A 106 1.27 20.95 10.96
C SER A 106 0.97 21.12 12.45
N GLU A 107 0.30 22.20 12.86
CA GLU A 107 -0.06 22.38 14.25
C GLU A 107 -1.28 21.53 14.63
N SER A 108 -1.07 20.56 15.53
CA SER A 108 -2.14 19.75 16.13
C SER A 108 -3.29 20.58 16.74
N SER A 109 -3.04 21.85 17.08
CA SER A 109 -4.04 22.75 17.63
C SER A 109 -5.11 23.17 16.62
N LEU A 110 -4.77 23.16 15.32
CA LEU A 110 -5.66 23.50 14.22
C LEU A 110 -6.85 22.53 14.11
N TYR A 111 -6.66 21.29 14.57
CA TYR A 111 -7.63 20.19 14.44
C TYR A 111 -8.27 19.77 15.77
N LYS A 112 -8.26 20.61 16.82
CA LYS A 112 -8.67 20.15 18.17
C LYS A 112 -10.16 19.83 18.34
N ARG A 113 -11.03 20.16 17.38
CA ARG A 113 -12.47 19.83 17.35
C ARG A 113 -13.09 20.34 16.03
N TRP A 114 -12.91 19.59 14.95
CA TRP A 114 -13.56 19.92 13.67
C TRP A 114 -15.07 20.04 13.91
N GLY A 115 -15.67 21.15 13.49
CA GLY A 115 -17.11 21.41 13.62
C GLY A 115 -17.62 21.93 14.98
N ALA A 116 -16.84 21.92 16.06
CA ALA A 116 -17.27 22.58 17.31
C ALA A 116 -17.00 24.10 17.31
N ASP A 117 -16.08 24.52 16.44
CA ASP A 117 -15.74 25.92 16.18
C ASP A 117 -15.69 26.08 14.65
N ALA A 118 -16.74 26.69 14.09
CA ALA A 118 -16.85 26.92 12.67
C ALA A 118 -15.68 27.76 12.15
N ASP A 119 -15.21 28.75 12.91
CA ASP A 119 -14.15 29.66 12.47
C ASP A 119 -12.81 28.96 12.39
N ALA A 120 -12.50 28.09 13.36
CA ALA A 120 -11.30 27.26 13.32
C ALA A 120 -11.33 26.28 12.13
N THR A 121 -12.50 25.73 11.83
CA THR A 121 -12.69 24.78 10.71
C THR A 121 -12.48 25.47 9.36
N HIS A 122 -13.11 26.63 9.14
CA HIS A 122 -12.91 27.42 7.92
C HIS A 122 -11.45 27.88 7.78
N TYR A 123 -10.82 28.32 8.87
CA TYR A 123 -9.41 28.69 8.84
C TYR A 123 -8.50 27.51 8.44
N ALA A 124 -8.75 26.31 8.97
CA ALA A 124 -8.00 25.12 8.59
C ALA A 124 -8.18 24.79 7.09
N ALA A 125 -9.42 24.86 6.59
CA ALA A 125 -9.72 24.67 5.17
C ALA A 125 -8.99 25.69 4.28
N ASP A 126 -9.07 26.98 4.61
CA ASP A 126 -8.40 28.05 3.84
C ASP A 126 -6.87 27.87 3.79
N ILE A 127 -6.25 27.46 4.91
CA ILE A 127 -4.82 27.17 4.97
C ILE A 127 -4.45 26.01 4.05
N LEU A 128 -5.22 24.93 4.07
CA LEU A 128 -4.97 23.72 3.28
C LEU A 128 -5.23 23.96 1.78
N THR A 129 -6.28 24.69 1.43
CA THR A 129 -6.53 25.13 0.05
C THR A 129 -5.40 26.04 -0.46
N GLY A 130 -4.97 27.02 0.34
CA GLY A 130 -3.83 27.88 -0.03
C GLY A 130 -2.55 27.07 -0.26
N LEU A 131 -2.32 26.04 0.55
CA LEU A 131 -1.18 25.15 0.42
C LEU A 131 -1.25 24.29 -0.84
N ALA A 132 -2.40 23.67 -1.11
CA ALA A 132 -2.65 22.85 -2.30
C ALA A 132 -2.43 23.66 -3.58
N LEU A 133 -2.92 24.90 -3.61
CA LEU A 133 -2.73 25.81 -4.74
C LEU A 133 -1.25 26.20 -4.95
N CYS A 134 -0.51 26.43 -3.86
CA CYS A 134 0.94 26.66 -3.92
C CYS A 134 1.66 25.45 -4.53
N VAL A 135 1.37 24.26 -4.02
CA VAL A 135 1.97 23.01 -4.48
C VAL A 135 1.63 22.73 -5.96
N GLY A 136 0.36 22.90 -6.35
CA GLY A 136 -0.07 22.73 -7.74
C GLY A 136 0.61 23.71 -8.71
N TYR A 137 0.93 24.93 -8.27
CA TYR A 137 1.71 25.86 -9.08
C TYR A 137 3.19 25.45 -9.20
N ILE A 138 3.84 25.04 -8.11
CA ILE A 138 5.22 24.52 -8.12
C ILE A 138 5.32 23.29 -9.05
N GLN A 139 4.28 22.44 -9.06
CA GLN A 139 4.17 21.30 -9.96
C GLN A 139 4.12 21.71 -11.43
N ARG A 140 3.24 22.68 -11.78
CA ARG A 140 3.17 23.19 -13.15
C ARG A 140 4.50 23.79 -13.61
N LEU A 141 5.23 24.48 -12.72
CA LEU A 141 6.56 24.99 -13.05
C LEU A 141 7.55 23.85 -13.36
N HIS A 142 7.57 22.79 -12.55
CA HIS A 142 8.46 21.64 -12.77
C HIS A 142 8.14 20.85 -14.04
N LEU A 143 6.86 20.74 -14.41
CA LEU A 143 6.44 20.01 -15.61
C LEU A 143 6.70 20.77 -16.92
N MET A 144 7.13 22.04 -16.85
CA MET A 144 7.46 22.85 -18.02
C MET A 144 8.99 23.02 -18.16
N PRO A 145 9.70 22.11 -18.84
CA PRO A 145 11.17 22.09 -18.91
C PRO A 145 11.80 23.33 -19.59
N SER A 146 11.00 24.16 -20.26
CA SER A 146 11.43 25.39 -20.93
C SER A 146 11.09 26.67 -20.17
N SER A 147 10.51 26.58 -18.96
CA SER A 147 10.20 27.78 -18.18
C SER A 147 11.48 28.35 -17.55
N PRO A 148 11.84 29.61 -17.82
CA PRO A 148 13.03 30.25 -17.23
C PRO A 148 12.96 30.34 -15.69
N LEU A 149 11.78 30.11 -15.11
CA LEU A 149 11.53 30.07 -13.66
C LEU A 149 11.95 28.75 -13.00
N VAL A 150 12.16 27.67 -13.77
CA VAL A 150 12.65 26.38 -13.23
C VAL A 150 14.06 26.55 -12.64
N GLY A 151 14.85 27.49 -13.16
CA GLY A 151 16.16 27.83 -12.61
C GLY A 151 16.13 28.80 -11.43
N SER A 152 14.99 29.45 -11.13
CA SER A 152 14.89 30.48 -10.08
C SER A 152 14.13 30.05 -8.84
N MET A 153 13.39 28.93 -8.89
CA MET A 153 12.96 28.31 -7.63
C MET A 153 14.19 27.74 -6.95
N ASP A 154 14.56 28.38 -5.84
CA ASP A 154 15.70 28.01 -5.03
C ASP A 154 15.51 26.56 -4.55
N ILE A 155 16.42 25.66 -4.92
CA ILE A 155 16.50 24.29 -4.38
C ILE A 155 16.28 24.26 -2.85
N PRO A 156 16.84 25.20 -2.06
CA PRO A 156 16.48 25.45 -0.67
C PRO A 156 14.99 25.48 -0.35
N CYS A 157 14.16 26.18 -1.14
CA CYS A 157 12.72 26.28 -0.88
C CYS A 157 12.02 24.91 -1.03
N LEU A 158 12.38 24.14 -2.05
CA LEU A 158 11.85 22.78 -2.26
C LEU A 158 12.32 21.82 -1.16
N MET A 159 13.56 21.96 -0.71
CA MET A 159 14.09 21.19 0.43
C MET A 159 13.36 21.54 1.73
N GLU A 160 13.17 22.81 2.03
CA GLU A 160 12.41 23.26 3.20
C GLU A 160 10.96 22.79 3.15
N LEU A 161 10.33 22.81 1.95
CA LEU A 161 8.99 22.28 1.74
C LEU A 161 8.93 20.77 1.99
N SER A 162 9.91 20.02 1.51
CA SER A 162 10.03 18.59 1.76
C SER A 162 10.15 18.30 3.26
N ILE A 163 11.04 18.99 3.97
CA ILE A 163 11.24 18.81 5.42
C ILE A 163 9.97 19.18 6.20
N ALA A 164 9.33 20.30 5.84
CA ALA A 164 8.10 20.74 6.49
C ALA A 164 6.96 19.75 6.27
N SER A 165 6.90 19.11 5.10
CA SER A 165 5.83 18.15 4.78
C SER A 165 5.84 16.91 5.67
N GLU A 166 6.99 16.44 6.14
CA GLU A 166 7.08 15.29 7.04
C GLU A 166 6.30 15.55 8.34
N ARG A 167 6.43 16.77 8.89
CA ARG A 167 5.68 17.20 10.08
C ARG A 167 4.19 17.29 9.82
N LEU A 168 3.80 17.75 8.62
CA LEU A 168 2.40 17.83 8.22
C LEU A 168 1.77 16.44 8.18
N TRP A 169 2.44 15.47 7.59
CA TRP A 169 1.94 14.09 7.48
C TRP A 169 1.75 13.46 8.85
N THR A 170 2.75 13.56 9.73
CA THR A 170 2.62 13.07 11.11
C THR A 170 1.44 13.72 11.83
N THR A 171 1.22 15.03 11.65
CA THR A 171 0.08 15.70 12.28
C THR A 171 -1.26 15.26 11.69
N LEU A 172 -1.39 15.22 10.36
CA LEU A 172 -2.62 14.79 9.69
C LEU A 172 -2.97 13.35 10.07
N TRP A 173 -1.98 12.46 10.09
CA TRP A 173 -2.13 11.08 10.54
C TRP A 173 -2.64 11.01 11.99
N ASN A 174 -2.00 11.74 12.91
CA ASN A 174 -2.41 11.79 14.32
C ASN A 174 -3.80 12.42 14.54
N LYS A 175 -4.30 13.19 13.56
CA LYS A 175 -5.60 13.87 13.60
C LYS A 175 -6.64 13.27 12.68
N ARG A 176 -6.33 12.16 12.02
CA ARG A 176 -7.17 11.51 11.00
C ARG A 176 -8.62 11.34 11.45
N THR A 177 -8.84 10.88 12.68
CA THR A 177 -10.18 10.68 13.27
C THR A 177 -11.01 11.96 13.44
N VAL A 178 -10.37 13.13 13.48
CA VAL A 178 -11.02 14.44 13.57
C VAL A 178 -11.25 15.05 12.19
N LEU A 179 -10.41 14.73 11.22
CA LEU A 179 -10.53 15.19 9.82
C LEU A 179 -11.72 14.53 9.11
N PHE A 180 -12.13 13.34 9.54
CA PHE A 180 -13.24 12.57 8.96
C PHE A 180 -14.20 12.11 10.06
N PRO A 181 -15.10 12.98 10.53
CA PRO A 181 -16.24 12.52 11.30
C PRO A 181 -17.11 11.60 10.43
N PHE A 182 -17.73 10.60 11.05
CA PHE A 182 -18.56 9.60 10.38
C PHE A 182 -19.59 10.25 9.42
N PRO A 183 -19.95 9.61 8.30
CA PRO A 183 -20.88 10.15 7.31
C PRO A 183 -22.19 10.69 7.91
N GLU A 184 -22.71 10.07 8.98
CA GLU A 184 -23.94 10.52 9.65
C GLU A 184 -23.81 11.89 10.33
N ALA A 185 -22.58 12.29 10.71
CA ALA A 185 -22.31 13.61 11.29
C ALA A 185 -22.14 14.70 10.22
N LEU A 186 -21.65 14.35 9.03
CA LEU A 186 -21.46 15.29 7.92
C LEU A 186 -22.80 15.78 7.35
N ASP A 187 -23.75 14.87 7.12
CA ASP A 187 -25.10 15.21 6.63
C ASP A 187 -25.90 16.06 7.63
N ALA A 188 -25.62 15.91 8.93
CA ALA A 188 -26.27 16.68 9.99
C ALA A 188 -25.64 18.07 10.22
N MET A 189 -24.36 18.26 9.90
CA MET A 189 -23.62 19.48 10.21
C MET A 189 -23.61 20.53 9.09
N TYR A 190 -23.78 20.14 7.82
CA TYR A 190 -23.64 21.06 6.69
C TYR A 190 -24.67 20.79 5.57
N PRO A 191 -25.84 21.46 5.58
CA PRO A 191 -26.86 21.32 4.52
C PRO A 191 -26.55 22.12 3.24
N GLU A 192 -25.46 22.89 3.19
CA GLU A 192 -25.04 23.70 2.03
C GLU A 192 -23.69 23.24 1.44
N PRO A 193 -23.44 23.47 0.14
CA PRO A 193 -22.28 22.92 -0.56
C PRO A 193 -21.02 23.74 -0.23
N ILE A 194 -20.47 23.53 0.95
CA ILE A 194 -19.12 23.99 1.29
C ILE A 194 -18.17 22.84 0.93
N VAL A 195 -17.13 23.17 0.14
CA VAL A 195 -15.97 22.33 -0.27
C VAL A 195 -16.13 20.86 0.13
N HIS A 196 -16.52 20.01 -0.82
CA HIS A 196 -16.78 18.62 -0.52
C HIS A 196 -15.53 18.01 0.17
N PRO A 197 -15.67 17.26 1.27
CA PRO A 197 -14.54 16.54 1.89
C PRO A 197 -13.74 15.67 0.91
N GLN A 198 -14.34 15.33 -0.23
CA GLN A 198 -13.70 14.66 -1.36
C GLN A 198 -12.67 15.55 -2.07
N ASP A 199 -12.96 16.83 -2.31
CA ASP A 199 -12.02 17.80 -2.89
C ASP A 199 -10.82 17.99 -1.95
N PHE A 200 -11.08 18.05 -0.65
CA PHE A 200 -10.06 18.15 0.40
C PHE A 200 -9.11 16.95 0.43
N SER A 201 -9.66 15.74 0.37
CA SER A 201 -8.87 14.50 0.35
C SER A 201 -8.04 14.41 -0.93
N SER A 202 -8.63 14.76 -2.07
CA SER A 202 -7.97 14.79 -3.38
C SER A 202 -6.80 15.77 -3.41
N ASP A 203 -6.98 16.99 -2.88
CA ASP A 203 -5.94 18.01 -2.80
C ASP A 203 -4.76 17.59 -1.92
N LEU A 204 -5.03 16.95 -0.78
CA LEU A 204 -3.99 16.39 0.09
C LEU A 204 -3.19 15.28 -0.62
N VAL A 205 -3.88 14.41 -1.37
CA VAL A 205 -3.25 13.36 -2.17
C VAL A 205 -2.37 13.94 -3.27
N HIS A 206 -2.88 14.89 -4.05
CA HIS A 206 -2.12 15.53 -5.11
C HIS A 206 -0.88 16.23 -4.55
N MET A 207 -1.02 16.90 -3.41
CA MET A 207 0.09 17.51 -2.70
C MET A 207 1.14 16.48 -2.29
N ALA A 208 0.74 15.36 -1.70
CA ALA A 208 1.66 14.32 -1.27
C ALA A 208 2.45 13.71 -2.44
N ARG A 209 1.74 13.37 -3.54
CA ARG A 209 2.37 12.86 -4.76
C ARG A 209 3.41 13.83 -5.32
N PHE A 210 3.07 15.12 -5.34
CA PHE A 210 3.99 16.14 -5.83
C PHE A 210 5.23 16.27 -4.97
N LEU A 211 5.07 16.38 -3.64
CA LEU A 211 6.20 16.54 -2.71
C LEU A 211 7.16 15.35 -2.77
N ASN A 212 6.63 14.13 -2.91
CA ASN A 212 7.45 12.93 -3.12
C ASN A 212 8.19 12.96 -4.45
N THR A 213 7.54 13.40 -5.53
CA THR A 213 8.17 13.55 -6.85
C THR A 213 9.32 14.56 -6.80
N VAL A 214 9.12 15.70 -6.14
CA VAL A 214 10.18 16.69 -5.92
C VAL A 214 11.33 16.08 -5.14
N LYS A 215 11.05 15.36 -4.05
CA LYS A 215 12.08 14.72 -3.22
C LYS A 215 12.91 13.71 -4.02
N ALA A 216 12.25 12.85 -4.81
CA ALA A 216 12.92 11.88 -5.68
C ALA A 216 13.79 12.57 -6.74
N ASN A 217 13.30 13.65 -7.36
CA ASN A 217 14.07 14.42 -8.35
C ASN A 217 15.26 15.15 -7.73
N LEU A 218 15.12 15.71 -6.53
CA LEU A 218 16.22 16.31 -5.79
C LEU A 218 17.29 15.27 -5.45
N ALA A 219 16.90 14.06 -5.05
CA ALA A 219 17.83 12.95 -4.79
C ALA A 219 18.58 12.52 -6.05
N LYS A 220 17.89 12.40 -7.21
CA LYS A 220 18.49 12.04 -8.50
C LYS A 220 19.51 13.10 -8.98
N ASN A 221 19.21 14.39 -8.78
CA ASN A 221 20.06 15.50 -9.23
C ASN A 221 21.25 15.81 -8.31
N ASN A 222 21.19 15.44 -7.03
CA ASN A 222 22.27 15.70 -6.05
C ASN A 222 23.35 14.62 -5.99
N THR A 223 23.40 13.68 -6.94
CA THR A 223 24.37 12.57 -6.99
C THR A 223 25.84 13.01 -7.08
N THR A 224 26.13 14.28 -7.32
CA THR A 224 27.51 14.84 -7.33
C THR A 224 27.93 15.56 -6.04
N SER A 225 27.04 15.76 -5.06
CA SER A 225 27.40 16.41 -3.79
C SER A 225 27.63 15.39 -2.68
N GLU A 226 28.88 15.18 -2.28
CA GLU A 226 29.24 14.32 -1.13
C GLU A 226 28.57 14.75 0.19
N SER A 227 28.08 16.00 0.28
CA SER A 227 27.35 16.50 1.46
C SER A 227 25.95 15.91 1.62
N PHE A 228 25.43 15.17 0.63
CA PHE A 228 24.07 14.61 0.64
C PHE A 228 24.04 13.12 0.99
N LYS A 229 25.18 12.51 1.34
CA LYS A 229 25.28 11.10 1.80
C LYS A 229 24.97 10.91 3.29
N SER A 230 24.09 11.72 3.87
CA SER A 230 23.56 11.47 5.22
C SER A 230 22.13 10.97 5.14
N ASP A 231 21.85 9.76 5.63
CA ASP A 231 20.64 9.21 6.27
C ASP A 231 19.26 9.89 6.08
N SER A 232 19.01 10.54 4.94
CA SER A 232 17.87 11.44 4.75
C SER A 232 17.13 11.19 3.43
N SER A 233 17.05 9.91 3.03
CA SER A 233 15.80 9.47 2.42
C SER A 233 14.66 9.83 3.40
N PRO A 234 13.43 10.13 2.94
CA PRO A 234 12.30 10.18 3.88
C PRO A 234 12.37 8.94 4.74
N SER A 235 12.20 9.09 6.06
CA SER A 235 12.03 7.88 6.87
C SER A 235 10.90 7.10 6.21
N TYR A 236 11.16 5.82 5.98
CA TYR A 236 10.21 4.89 5.38
C TYR A 236 8.81 5.01 6.01
N VAL A 237 8.76 5.29 7.31
CA VAL A 237 7.59 5.69 8.12
C VAL A 237 6.77 6.82 7.50
N THR A 238 7.38 7.87 6.94
CA THR A 238 6.65 8.99 6.30
C THR A 238 5.99 8.57 4.98
N HIS A 239 6.59 7.64 4.23
CA HIS A 239 5.99 7.11 3.01
C HIS A 239 4.81 6.19 3.33
N VAL A 240 4.87 5.50 4.45
CA VAL A 240 3.82 4.58 4.90
C VAL A 240 2.68 5.30 5.59
N ASP A 241 2.95 6.25 6.47
CA ASP A 241 1.91 7.14 7.01
C ASP A 241 1.11 7.77 5.85
N HIS A 242 1.78 8.09 4.75
CA HIS A 242 1.18 8.55 3.52
C HIS A 242 0.35 7.48 2.79
N VAL A 243 0.84 6.25 2.59
CA VAL A 243 0.10 5.13 1.96
C VAL A 243 -1.07 4.65 2.82
N MET A 244 -0.92 4.63 4.13
CA MET A 244 -1.95 4.22 5.07
C MET A 244 -3.01 5.32 5.24
N PHE A 245 -2.62 6.59 5.28
CA PHE A 245 -3.57 7.71 5.19
C PHE A 245 -4.35 7.65 3.88
N TYR A 246 -3.68 7.24 2.79
CA TYR A 246 -4.30 7.09 1.48
C TYR A 246 -5.33 5.96 1.38
N ILE A 247 -5.00 4.77 1.89
CA ILE A 247 -5.94 3.64 1.99
C ILE A 247 -7.11 4.01 2.89
N TRP A 248 -6.84 4.75 3.97
CA TRP A 248 -7.85 5.21 4.92
C TRP A 248 -8.79 6.29 4.35
N LEU A 249 -8.28 7.22 3.54
CA LEU A 249 -9.06 8.25 2.83
C LEU A 249 -9.95 7.66 1.72
N SER A 250 -9.56 6.53 1.14
CA SER A 250 -10.18 5.97 -0.07
C SER A 250 -11.35 5.01 0.19
N SER A 251 -11.76 4.85 1.46
CA SER A 251 -12.85 3.98 1.89
C SER A 251 -13.88 4.81 2.67
N PRO A 252 -15.18 4.92 2.32
CA PRO A 252 -15.96 4.33 1.22
C PRO A 252 -16.82 5.37 0.45
N MET A 253 -16.30 6.54 0.05
CA MET A 253 -17.03 7.47 -0.83
C MET A 253 -16.22 7.92 -2.05
N GLY A 254 -16.21 7.04 -3.06
CA GLY A 254 -16.38 7.44 -4.47
C GLY A 254 -15.16 7.95 -5.25
N ASP A 255 -14.06 7.19 -5.30
CA ASP A 255 -13.26 6.92 -6.53
C ASP A 255 -11.97 6.14 -6.20
N GLY A 256 -12.13 4.91 -5.67
CA GLY A 256 -11.01 4.04 -5.29
C GLY A 256 -10.09 3.59 -6.44
N LEU A 257 -10.45 3.85 -7.70
CA LEU A 257 -9.65 3.52 -8.89
C LEU A 257 -8.47 4.48 -9.12
N ASN A 258 -8.64 5.78 -8.82
CA ASN A 258 -7.57 6.78 -8.94
C ASN A 258 -6.45 6.55 -7.91
N ALA A 259 -6.75 5.78 -6.86
CA ALA A 259 -5.83 5.52 -5.78
C ALA A 259 -4.65 4.64 -6.23
N LEU A 260 -4.98 3.52 -6.86
CA LEU A 260 -3.98 2.52 -7.21
C LEU A 260 -3.22 2.87 -8.50
N ASP A 261 -3.85 3.60 -9.44
CA ASP A 261 -3.15 4.22 -10.58
C ASP A 261 -2.09 5.23 -10.13
N ALA A 262 -2.21 5.76 -8.91
CA ALA A 262 -1.21 6.61 -8.29
C ALA A 262 -0.04 5.86 -7.65
N MET A 263 -0.35 4.72 -7.03
CA MET A 263 0.61 3.84 -6.35
C MET A 263 1.41 3.02 -7.35
N GLY A 264 0.80 2.57 -8.46
CA GLY A 264 1.44 1.74 -9.48
C GLY A 264 2.82 2.25 -9.91
N PRO A 265 2.97 3.52 -10.33
CA PRO A 265 4.28 4.06 -10.69
C PRO A 265 5.27 4.22 -9.54
N GLN A 266 4.81 4.33 -8.28
CA GLN A 266 5.66 4.41 -7.09
C GLN A 266 6.11 3.03 -6.59
N LEU A 267 5.33 1.99 -6.92
CA LEU A 267 5.59 0.58 -6.62
C LEU A 267 6.28 -0.18 -7.77
N ASP A 268 6.52 0.46 -8.92
CA ASP A 268 7.13 -0.12 -10.13
C ASP A 268 8.56 0.44 -10.37
N GLU A 269 9.04 1.41 -9.58
CA GLU A 269 10.43 1.89 -9.67
C GLU A 269 11.39 1.00 -8.85
N ASP A 270 12.18 0.18 -9.58
CA ASP A 270 13.27 -0.75 -9.20
C ASP A 270 14.34 -0.26 -8.17
N THR A 271 14.00 0.52 -7.14
CA THR A 271 14.99 1.24 -6.30
C THR A 271 14.81 1.14 -4.78
N ILE A 272 13.80 0.44 -4.28
CA ILE A 272 13.65 0.17 -2.83
C ILE A 272 14.00 -1.29 -2.59
N ASP A 273 14.88 -1.57 -1.62
CA ASP A 273 15.16 -2.93 -1.15
C ASP A 273 13.86 -3.45 -0.49
N TYR A 274 13.11 -4.31 -1.20
CA TYR A 274 11.68 -4.54 -0.99
C TYR A 274 11.33 -5.31 0.30
N ASP A 275 12.23 -6.11 0.87
CA ASP A 275 11.81 -7.18 1.79
C ASP A 275 11.98 -6.89 3.29
N TYR A 276 12.95 -6.09 3.74
CA TYR A 276 13.21 -5.96 5.18
C TYR A 276 12.44 -4.84 5.88
N ASP A 277 12.32 -3.66 5.26
CA ASP A 277 11.68 -2.51 5.92
C ASP A 277 10.14 -2.60 5.88
N TYR A 278 9.57 -3.36 4.93
CA TYR A 278 8.13 -3.51 4.74
C TYR A 278 7.46 -4.42 5.78
N ASP A 279 8.13 -5.51 6.16
CA ASP A 279 7.59 -6.43 7.16
C ASP A 279 7.63 -5.82 8.57
N ASP A 280 8.73 -5.17 8.98
CA ASP A 280 8.84 -4.47 10.27
C ASP A 280 7.79 -3.37 10.44
N LEU A 281 7.39 -2.75 9.33
CA LEU A 281 6.38 -1.72 9.28
C LEU A 281 4.96 -2.27 9.36
N LEU A 282 4.62 -3.29 8.56
CA LEU A 282 3.35 -3.98 8.71
C LEU A 282 3.22 -4.50 10.14
N LEU A 283 4.29 -5.05 10.72
CA LEU A 283 4.34 -5.48 12.11
C LEU A 283 4.11 -4.31 13.09
N THR A 284 4.70 -3.13 12.86
CA THR A 284 4.55 -1.97 13.74
C THR A 284 3.15 -1.35 13.66
N GLU A 285 2.61 -1.17 12.46
CA GLU A 285 1.32 -0.50 12.24
C GLU A 285 0.12 -1.42 12.47
N LEU A 286 0.28 -2.72 12.19
CA LEU A 286 -0.71 -3.76 12.45
C LEU A 286 -0.55 -4.43 13.82
N ALA A 287 0.37 -3.94 14.67
CA ALA A 287 0.54 -4.40 16.05
C ALA A 287 -0.79 -4.33 16.83
N GLU A 288 -1.63 -3.35 16.52
CA GLU A 288 -2.97 -3.23 17.09
C GLU A 288 -4.02 -3.93 16.21
N PHE A 289 -4.67 -4.95 16.78
CA PHE A 289 -5.68 -5.79 16.13
C PHE A 289 -6.77 -5.05 15.34
N HIS A 290 -7.22 -3.90 15.84
CA HIS A 290 -8.28 -3.13 15.17
C HIS A 290 -7.80 -2.44 13.88
N HIS A 291 -6.49 -2.22 13.71
CA HIS A 291 -5.90 -1.76 12.45
C HIS A 291 -5.89 -2.90 11.42
N VAL A 292 -5.59 -4.14 11.83
CA VAL A 292 -5.67 -5.33 10.95
C VAL A 292 -7.08 -5.49 10.39
N VAL A 293 -8.11 -5.40 11.24
CA VAL A 293 -9.51 -5.53 10.78
C VAL A 293 -9.85 -4.48 9.73
N LYS A 294 -9.53 -3.21 9.98
CA LYS A 294 -9.79 -2.12 9.02
C LYS A 294 -8.99 -2.26 7.74
N PHE A 295 -7.74 -2.70 7.86
CA PHE A 295 -6.87 -2.95 6.71
C PHE A 295 -7.45 -4.07 5.85
N VAL A 296 -7.79 -5.20 6.46
CA VAL A 296 -8.45 -6.34 5.80
C VAL A 296 -9.76 -5.92 5.13
N ASP A 297 -10.62 -5.16 5.81
CA ASP A 297 -11.88 -4.66 5.24
C ASP A 297 -11.63 -3.72 4.05
N SER A 298 -10.59 -2.90 4.10
CA SER A 298 -10.21 -2.01 3.00
C SER A 298 -9.69 -2.80 1.80
N ILE A 299 -8.86 -3.81 2.04
CA ILE A 299 -8.38 -4.72 0.99
C ILE A 299 -9.56 -5.53 0.40
N ASP A 300 -10.50 -6.00 1.23
CA ASP A 300 -11.72 -6.68 0.79
C ASP A 300 -12.53 -5.82 -0.19
N PHE A 301 -12.73 -4.56 0.15
CA PHE A 301 -13.39 -3.59 -0.71
C PHE A 301 -12.63 -3.39 -2.04
N LEU A 302 -11.31 -3.27 -2.00
CA LEU A 302 -10.48 -3.08 -3.20
C LEU A 302 -10.55 -4.29 -4.14
N LEU A 303 -10.46 -5.50 -3.61
CA LEU A 303 -10.56 -6.73 -4.41
C LEU A 303 -11.91 -6.83 -5.15
N LYS A 304 -12.98 -6.28 -4.56
CA LYS A 304 -14.32 -6.22 -5.15
C LYS A 304 -14.50 -5.10 -6.18
N SER A 305 -13.70 -4.03 -6.09
CA SER A 305 -13.87 -2.81 -6.88
C SER A 305 -13.37 -2.91 -8.34
N GLY A 306 -13.06 -4.12 -8.82
CA GLY A 306 -12.69 -4.34 -10.22
C GLY A 306 -11.30 -3.82 -10.60
N ILE A 307 -10.37 -3.77 -9.63
CA ILE A 307 -8.95 -3.45 -9.88
C ILE A 307 -8.34 -4.39 -10.91
N ASP A 308 -7.35 -3.89 -11.66
CA ASP A 308 -6.65 -4.69 -12.66
C ASP A 308 -5.83 -5.83 -12.00
N GLU A 309 -5.44 -6.81 -12.81
CA GLU A 309 -4.86 -8.06 -12.32
C GLU A 309 -3.44 -7.91 -11.76
N ASP A 310 -2.68 -6.91 -12.21
CA ASP A 310 -1.32 -6.67 -11.70
C ASP A 310 -1.44 -6.00 -10.31
N THR A 311 -2.32 -5.00 -10.17
CA THR A 311 -2.66 -4.39 -8.88
C THR A 311 -3.29 -5.38 -7.90
N ARG A 312 -4.15 -6.29 -8.38
CA ARG A 312 -4.76 -7.35 -7.54
C ARG A 312 -3.72 -8.24 -6.87
N VAL A 313 -2.60 -8.54 -7.53
CA VAL A 313 -1.52 -9.35 -6.92
C VAL A 313 -0.89 -8.61 -5.76
N ILE A 314 -0.57 -7.34 -5.95
CA ILE A 314 0.02 -6.50 -4.89
C ILE A 314 -0.94 -6.46 -3.71
N VAL A 315 -2.22 -6.16 -3.96
CA VAL A 315 -3.25 -6.10 -2.91
C VAL A 315 -3.40 -7.44 -2.16
N LEU A 316 -3.29 -8.58 -2.84
CA LEU A 316 -3.35 -9.90 -2.22
C LEU A 316 -2.09 -10.27 -1.45
N ASP A 317 -0.93 -9.82 -1.90
CA ASP A 317 0.34 -9.96 -1.18
C ASP A 317 0.30 -9.11 0.10
N MET A 318 -0.13 -7.85 -0.02
CA MET A 318 -0.37 -6.96 1.13
C MET A 318 -1.37 -7.57 2.11
N TYR A 319 -2.47 -8.14 1.62
CA TYR A 319 -3.46 -8.85 2.43
C TYR A 319 -2.84 -10.00 3.21
N HIS A 320 -2.07 -10.83 2.50
CA HIS A 320 -1.46 -12.02 3.03
C HIS A 320 -0.40 -11.67 4.08
N ARG A 321 0.52 -10.75 3.77
CA ARG A 321 1.52 -10.23 4.72
C ARG A 321 0.87 -9.56 5.93
N ALA A 322 -0.20 -8.80 5.75
CA ALA A 322 -0.92 -8.18 6.86
C ALA A 322 -1.57 -9.19 7.82
N ILE A 323 -2.12 -10.28 7.27
CA ILE A 323 -2.64 -11.38 8.09
C ILE A 323 -1.49 -12.07 8.83
N LEU A 324 -0.35 -12.27 8.16
CA LEU A 324 0.83 -12.89 8.76
C LEU A 324 1.48 -12.06 9.87
N CYS A 325 1.50 -10.74 9.71
CA CYS A 325 2.03 -9.81 10.71
C CYS A 325 1.11 -9.67 11.94
N CYS A 326 -0.11 -10.20 11.87
CA CYS A 326 -0.99 -10.23 13.03
C CYS A 326 -0.55 -11.36 13.97
N GLU A 327 0.29 -11.09 14.97
CA GLU A 327 0.62 -12.08 16.04
C GLU A 327 -0.64 -12.67 16.71
N GLN A 328 -1.78 -12.00 16.54
CA GLN A 328 -3.10 -12.38 17.02
C GLN A 328 -3.97 -12.99 15.91
N VAL A 329 -3.40 -13.77 14.96
CA VAL A 329 -4.19 -14.53 13.97
C VAL A 329 -5.30 -15.34 14.66
N SER A 330 -5.02 -15.93 15.82
CA SER A 330 -6.03 -16.61 16.66
C SER A 330 -7.16 -15.70 17.15
N LYS A 331 -6.96 -14.38 17.22
CA LYS A 331 -8.05 -13.42 17.48
C LYS A 331 -8.79 -13.01 16.21
N LEU A 332 -8.23 -13.21 15.02
CA LEU A 332 -8.99 -13.10 13.76
C LEU A 332 -10.14 -14.11 13.71
N GLU A 333 -10.06 -15.21 14.47
CA GLU A 333 -11.18 -16.14 14.70
C GLU A 333 -12.42 -15.44 15.27
N ASN A 334 -12.24 -14.39 16.09
CA ASN A 334 -13.33 -13.60 16.65
C ASN A 334 -13.74 -12.41 15.77
N VAL A 335 -12.95 -12.08 14.75
CA VAL A 335 -13.36 -11.13 13.72
C VAL A 335 -14.33 -11.88 12.83
N ARG A 336 -15.63 -11.66 13.07
CA ARG A 336 -16.63 -11.92 12.05
C ARG A 336 -16.31 -11.00 10.88
N PHE A 337 -15.51 -11.47 9.93
CA PHE A 337 -15.46 -10.87 8.61
C PHE A 337 -16.90 -10.74 8.15
N GLN A 338 -17.29 -9.58 7.62
CA GLN A 338 -18.69 -9.34 7.21
C GLN A 338 -19.22 -10.42 6.25
N HIS A 339 -18.32 -11.18 5.62
CA HIS A 339 -18.58 -12.22 4.63
C HIS A 339 -18.19 -13.65 5.10
N GLY A 340 -17.84 -13.84 6.38
CA GLY A 340 -17.52 -15.13 7.01
C GLY A 340 -16.13 -15.71 6.68
N HIS A 341 -15.67 -16.67 7.49
CA HIS A 341 -14.34 -17.29 7.41
C HIS A 341 -14.00 -17.91 6.05
N ILE A 342 -14.99 -18.38 5.29
CA ILE A 342 -14.80 -18.98 3.95
C ILE A 342 -14.14 -18.00 2.98
N THR A 343 -14.59 -16.74 2.98
CA THR A 343 -14.10 -15.72 2.06
C THR A 343 -12.61 -15.45 2.32
N THR A 344 -12.21 -15.46 3.59
CA THR A 344 -10.81 -15.29 4.00
C THR A 344 -9.97 -16.47 3.57
N VAL A 345 -10.41 -17.70 3.83
CA VAL A 345 -9.70 -18.92 3.39
C VAL A 345 -9.54 -18.93 1.87
N HIS A 346 -10.62 -18.62 1.13
CA HIS A 346 -10.60 -18.56 -0.34
C HIS A 346 -9.57 -17.55 -0.84
N ARG A 347 -9.51 -16.36 -0.23
CA ARG A 347 -8.56 -15.32 -0.62
C ARG A 347 -7.12 -15.63 -0.29
N ILE A 348 -6.86 -16.22 0.87
CA ILE A 348 -5.50 -16.63 1.23
C ILE A 348 -5.04 -17.70 0.26
N ALA A 349 -5.88 -18.70 -0.02
CA ALA A 349 -5.54 -19.76 -0.98
C ALA A 349 -5.35 -19.20 -2.40
N TYR A 350 -6.20 -18.26 -2.82
CA TYR A 350 -6.04 -17.56 -4.09
C TYR A 350 -4.75 -16.74 -4.14
N SER A 351 -4.40 -16.04 -3.05
CA SER A 351 -3.12 -15.32 -2.93
C SER A 351 -1.94 -16.28 -3.04
N CYS A 352 -1.95 -17.40 -2.30
CA CYS A 352 -0.94 -18.44 -2.41
C CYS A 352 -0.79 -18.96 -3.85
N GLN A 353 -1.89 -19.19 -4.56
CA GLN A 353 -1.86 -19.62 -5.96
C GLN A 353 -1.20 -18.57 -6.87
N ARG A 354 -1.47 -17.27 -6.64
CA ARG A 354 -0.86 -16.16 -7.37
C ARG A 354 0.62 -16.02 -7.05
N MET A 355 0.99 -16.18 -5.78
CA MET A 355 2.36 -16.17 -5.30
C MET A 355 3.21 -17.19 -6.06
N PHE A 356 2.74 -18.42 -6.24
CA PHE A 356 3.43 -19.42 -7.08
C PHE A 356 3.59 -19.06 -8.56
N CYS A 357 2.89 -18.04 -9.06
CA CYS A 357 3.11 -17.53 -10.41
C CYS A 357 4.25 -16.48 -10.48
N MET A 358 4.88 -16.14 -9.34
CA MET A 358 5.97 -15.16 -9.18
C MET A 358 7.38 -15.76 -9.47
N PRO A 359 8.47 -14.96 -9.64
CA PRO A 359 9.78 -15.40 -10.16
C PRO A 359 10.69 -16.06 -9.17
N ASP A 360 10.66 -15.59 -7.94
CA ASP A 360 11.58 -16.05 -6.92
C ASP A 360 10.87 -17.06 -6.06
N HIS A 361 10.91 -18.31 -6.54
CA HIS A 361 10.16 -19.40 -5.96
C HIS A 361 10.53 -19.66 -4.50
N ASP A 362 11.77 -19.38 -4.09
CA ASP A 362 12.21 -19.73 -2.75
C ASP A 362 11.49 -18.88 -1.68
N ASP A 363 11.65 -17.55 -1.69
CA ASP A 363 11.03 -16.70 -0.66
C ASP A 363 9.49 -16.75 -0.71
N VAL A 364 8.94 -16.87 -1.93
CA VAL A 364 7.51 -17.07 -2.18
C VAL A 364 6.98 -18.36 -1.54
N ILE A 365 7.76 -19.44 -1.53
CA ILE A 365 7.31 -20.70 -0.94
C ILE A 365 7.19 -20.57 0.57
N ALA A 366 8.08 -19.85 1.24
CA ALA A 366 7.93 -19.60 2.68
C ALA A 366 6.60 -18.88 2.97
N GLU A 367 6.25 -17.87 2.17
CA GLU A 367 4.98 -17.14 2.32
C GLU A 367 3.76 -18.00 2.01
N VAL A 368 3.79 -18.79 0.93
CA VAL A 368 2.75 -19.79 0.63
C VAL A 368 2.54 -20.71 1.81
N VAL A 369 3.62 -21.25 2.38
CA VAL A 369 3.54 -22.20 3.50
C VAL A 369 2.83 -21.56 4.67
N ARG A 370 3.16 -20.31 5.02
CA ARG A 370 2.45 -19.61 6.09
C ARG A 370 0.99 -19.36 5.74
N GLY A 371 0.67 -19.03 4.49
CA GLY A 371 -0.73 -18.94 4.03
C GLY A 371 -1.50 -20.24 4.21
N LEU A 372 -0.89 -21.40 3.91
CA LEU A 372 -1.46 -22.72 4.15
C LEU A 372 -1.65 -23.00 5.66
N GLN A 373 -0.76 -22.50 6.53
CA GLN A 373 -0.96 -22.57 7.99
C GLN A 373 -2.16 -21.76 8.45
N ILE A 374 -2.33 -20.52 7.95
CA ILE A 374 -3.48 -19.69 8.31
C ILE A 374 -4.77 -20.37 7.86
N ILE A 375 -4.80 -20.95 6.65
CA ILE A 375 -5.95 -21.70 6.16
C ILE A 375 -6.28 -22.85 7.10
N ARG A 376 -5.27 -23.64 7.50
CA ARG A 376 -5.43 -24.71 8.48
C ARG A 376 -6.05 -24.19 9.78
N ASP A 377 -5.45 -23.17 10.38
CA ASP A 377 -5.88 -22.66 11.68
C ASP A 377 -7.30 -22.09 11.60
N THR A 378 -7.61 -21.37 10.53
CA THR A 378 -8.95 -20.83 10.28
C THR A 378 -9.99 -21.94 10.13
N VAL A 379 -9.67 -23.02 9.41
CA VAL A 379 -10.59 -24.13 9.16
C VAL A 379 -10.81 -24.97 10.42
N PHE A 380 -9.74 -25.28 11.17
CA PHE A 380 -9.84 -26.12 12.37
C PHE A 380 -10.38 -25.39 13.60
N HIS A 381 -10.01 -24.13 13.81
CA HIS A 381 -10.48 -23.37 14.97
C HIS A 381 -11.84 -22.71 14.74
N GLY A 382 -12.20 -22.39 13.49
CA GLY A 382 -13.42 -21.65 13.15
C GLY A 382 -14.72 -22.46 13.14
N GLU A 383 -14.74 -23.70 13.64
CA GLU A 383 -15.89 -24.64 13.55
C GLU A 383 -16.53 -24.64 12.14
N MET A 384 -15.72 -24.55 11.09
CA MET A 384 -16.24 -24.45 9.73
C MET A 384 -16.83 -25.79 9.28
N SER A 385 -18.10 -25.80 8.87
CA SER A 385 -18.71 -27.00 8.31
C SER A 385 -18.04 -27.39 6.98
N TYR A 386 -17.89 -28.69 6.74
CA TYR A 386 -17.23 -29.20 5.55
C TYR A 386 -17.86 -28.68 4.24
N GLU A 387 -19.20 -28.59 4.16
CA GLU A 387 -19.94 -28.02 3.02
C GLU A 387 -19.41 -26.65 2.57
N LYS A 388 -18.82 -25.88 3.50
CA LYS A 388 -18.31 -24.54 3.25
C LYS A 388 -16.86 -24.53 2.77
N VAL A 389 -16.06 -25.55 3.11
CA VAL A 389 -14.62 -25.58 2.82
C VAL A 389 -14.29 -26.49 1.65
N GLY A 390 -15.09 -27.54 1.39
CA GLY A 390 -14.92 -28.45 0.26
C GLY A 390 -14.70 -27.75 -1.09
N PRO A 391 -15.52 -26.74 -1.47
CA PRO A 391 -15.30 -25.96 -2.69
C PRO A 391 -13.93 -25.27 -2.72
N VAL A 392 -13.46 -24.73 -1.59
CA VAL A 392 -12.18 -24.03 -1.49
C VAL A 392 -11.01 -24.98 -1.76
N PHE A 393 -11.03 -26.19 -1.19
CA PHE A 393 -9.98 -27.19 -1.43
C PHE A 393 -9.96 -27.69 -2.88
N ASN A 394 -11.15 -27.83 -3.49
CA ASN A 394 -11.30 -28.32 -4.86
C ASN A 394 -11.01 -27.26 -5.92
N GLU A 395 -11.52 -26.03 -5.75
CA GLU A 395 -11.40 -24.93 -6.71
C GLU A 395 -10.00 -24.33 -6.72
N LEU A 396 -9.39 -24.16 -5.54
CA LEU A 396 -8.12 -23.44 -5.39
C LEU A 396 -6.88 -24.34 -5.41
N GLN A 397 -7.06 -25.62 -5.73
CA GLN A 397 -5.96 -26.59 -5.87
C GLN A 397 -5.04 -26.62 -4.66
N TYR A 398 -5.64 -26.66 -3.47
CA TYR A 398 -4.89 -26.64 -2.22
C TYR A 398 -3.81 -27.72 -2.17
N PHE A 399 -4.10 -28.92 -2.68
CA PHE A 399 -3.12 -30.01 -2.76
C PHE A 399 -1.94 -29.72 -3.69
N GLU A 400 -2.13 -28.98 -4.79
CA GLU A 400 -1.01 -28.61 -5.67
C GLU A 400 -0.07 -27.61 -5.03
N MET A 401 -0.64 -26.67 -4.27
CA MET A 401 0.16 -25.73 -3.50
C MET A 401 1.04 -26.47 -2.49
N ILE A 402 0.47 -27.45 -1.78
CA ILE A 402 1.24 -28.34 -0.91
C ILE A 402 2.30 -29.09 -1.73
N ALA A 403 1.90 -29.78 -2.80
CA ALA A 403 2.76 -30.62 -3.63
C ALA A 403 3.99 -29.87 -4.18
N LYS A 404 3.83 -28.58 -4.54
CA LYS A 404 4.96 -27.74 -4.99
C LYS A 404 5.81 -27.19 -3.85
N ALA A 405 5.21 -26.80 -2.73
CA ALA A 405 5.96 -26.26 -1.59
C ALA A 405 6.75 -27.36 -0.86
N TYR A 406 6.24 -28.60 -0.83
CA TYR A 406 6.79 -29.71 -0.04
C TYR A 406 8.25 -30.03 -0.36
N PRO A 407 8.64 -30.31 -1.61
CA PRO A 407 10.03 -30.66 -1.93
C PRO A 407 10.99 -29.51 -1.67
N VAL A 408 10.57 -28.26 -1.94
CA VAL A 408 11.43 -27.08 -1.77
C VAL A 408 11.71 -26.81 -0.29
N ALA A 409 10.67 -26.83 0.56
CA ALA A 409 10.86 -26.64 2.00
C ALA A 409 11.81 -27.71 2.60
N VAL A 410 11.68 -28.96 2.15
CA VAL A 410 12.56 -30.07 2.56
C VAL A 410 13.98 -29.87 2.03
N ALA A 411 14.14 -29.51 0.76
CA ALA A 411 15.45 -29.29 0.14
C ALA A 411 16.23 -28.15 0.81
N LYS A 412 15.53 -27.12 1.31
CA LYS A 412 16.10 -25.96 1.99
C LYS A 412 16.34 -26.16 3.49
N GLY A 413 15.90 -27.28 4.08
CA GLY A 413 16.05 -27.53 5.52
C GLY A 413 15.15 -26.64 6.39
N TRP A 414 14.00 -26.22 5.87
CA TRP A 414 13.09 -25.33 6.59
C TRP A 414 12.18 -26.12 7.56
N GLU A 415 12.71 -26.48 8.73
CA GLU A 415 11.99 -27.34 9.69
C GLU A 415 10.60 -26.82 10.06
N ASN A 416 10.46 -25.53 10.38
CA ASN A 416 9.17 -24.93 10.75
C ASN A 416 8.15 -24.98 9.60
N GLN A 417 8.62 -24.72 8.37
CA GLN A 417 7.81 -24.74 7.15
C GLN A 417 7.49 -26.18 6.71
N TYR A 418 8.35 -27.14 7.04
CA TYR A 418 8.07 -28.55 6.83
C TYR A 418 6.94 -29.04 7.74
N GLU A 419 6.96 -28.67 9.02
CA GLU A 419 5.88 -29.01 9.96
C GLU A 419 4.56 -28.45 9.46
N ALA A 420 4.54 -27.17 9.08
CA ALA A 420 3.42 -26.48 8.46
C ALA A 420 2.79 -27.26 7.29
N LEU A 421 3.64 -27.71 6.36
CA LEU A 421 3.21 -28.44 5.18
C LEU A 421 2.76 -29.86 5.50
N THR A 422 3.37 -30.50 6.49
CA THR A 422 2.91 -31.79 7.02
C THR A 422 1.52 -31.65 7.62
N TYR A 423 1.26 -30.58 8.38
CA TYR A 423 -0.08 -30.27 8.86
C TYR A 423 -1.06 -29.95 7.73
N ALA A 424 -0.62 -29.26 6.66
CA ALA A 424 -1.47 -29.01 5.49
C ALA A 424 -1.86 -30.32 4.78
N CYS A 425 -0.95 -31.31 4.72
CA CYS A 425 -1.26 -32.66 4.24
C CYS A 425 -2.31 -33.36 5.13
N LEU A 426 -2.14 -33.28 6.46
CA LEU A 426 -3.09 -33.85 7.42
C LEU A 426 -4.46 -33.19 7.33
N LEU A 427 -4.53 -31.86 7.18
CA LEU A 427 -5.78 -31.14 6.94
C LEU A 427 -6.48 -31.66 5.68
N TYR A 428 -5.75 -31.78 4.57
CA TYR A 428 -6.32 -32.27 3.32
C TYR A 428 -6.86 -33.71 3.46
N GLN A 429 -6.16 -34.53 4.24
CA GLN A 429 -6.58 -35.89 4.57
C GLN A 429 -7.84 -35.92 5.44
N ASP A 430 -7.91 -35.08 6.47
CA ASP A 430 -9.07 -35.00 7.36
C ASP A 430 -10.31 -34.55 6.60
N VAL A 431 -10.17 -33.51 5.76
CA VAL A 431 -11.20 -33.04 4.83
C VAL A 431 -11.68 -34.19 3.94
N TYR A 432 -10.77 -34.98 3.37
CA TYR A 432 -11.12 -36.14 2.55
C TYR A 432 -11.89 -37.21 3.33
N HIS A 433 -11.47 -37.55 4.55
CA HIS A 433 -12.18 -38.55 5.37
C HIS A 433 -13.56 -38.05 5.80
N THR A 434 -13.70 -36.77 6.12
CA THR A 434 -14.99 -36.18 6.44
C THR A 434 -15.97 -36.31 5.27
N ILE A 435 -15.52 -36.05 4.03
CA ILE A 435 -16.36 -36.26 2.81
C ILE A 435 -16.89 -37.69 2.73
N LEU A 436 -16.03 -38.66 3.01
CA LEU A 436 -16.40 -40.07 2.92
C LEU A 436 -17.34 -40.52 4.06
N GLN A 437 -17.30 -39.82 5.20
CA GLN A 437 -18.09 -40.17 6.39
C GLN A 437 -19.47 -39.50 6.43
N GLU A 438 -19.64 -38.32 5.84
CA GLU A 438 -20.93 -37.61 5.83
C GLU A 438 -21.99 -38.33 4.98
N GLU A 439 -23.23 -38.41 5.48
CA GLU A 439 -24.37 -39.10 4.83
C GLU A 439 -24.73 -38.51 3.46
N THR A 440 -24.36 -37.26 3.20
CA THR A 440 -24.58 -36.58 1.91
C THR A 440 -23.63 -37.05 0.80
N GLN A 441 -22.61 -37.86 1.14
CA GLN A 441 -21.64 -38.48 0.23
C GLN A 441 -21.42 -37.67 -1.06
N ASP A 442 -20.67 -36.57 -0.96
CA ASP A 442 -20.17 -35.86 -2.14
C ASP A 442 -19.04 -36.69 -2.79
N LEU A 443 -19.44 -37.81 -3.41
CA LEU A 443 -18.56 -38.74 -4.10
C LEU A 443 -17.82 -38.05 -5.24
N GLU A 444 -18.38 -36.97 -5.78
CA GLU A 444 -17.73 -36.17 -6.82
C GLU A 444 -16.55 -35.38 -6.24
N ALA A 445 -16.72 -34.67 -5.12
CA ALA A 445 -15.63 -34.00 -4.42
C ALA A 445 -14.53 -34.98 -3.99
N ALA A 446 -14.89 -36.13 -3.41
CA ALA A 446 -13.93 -37.17 -3.06
C ALA A 446 -13.17 -37.69 -4.29
N ALA A 447 -13.85 -37.86 -5.42
CA ALA A 447 -13.22 -38.29 -6.67
C ALA A 447 -12.29 -37.21 -7.26
N VAL A 448 -12.65 -35.93 -7.14
CA VAL A 448 -11.78 -34.80 -7.54
C VAL A 448 -10.51 -34.79 -6.69
N MET A 449 -10.64 -34.90 -5.36
CA MET A 449 -9.50 -34.94 -4.46
C MET A 449 -8.60 -36.15 -4.74
N ASN A 450 -9.18 -37.35 -4.92
CA ASN A 450 -8.44 -38.55 -5.29
C ASN A 450 -7.64 -38.37 -6.59
N ARG A 451 -8.26 -37.79 -7.63
CA ARG A 451 -7.58 -37.54 -8.92
C ARG A 451 -6.42 -36.57 -8.75
N ALA A 452 -6.60 -35.49 -7.98
CA ALA A 452 -5.54 -34.53 -7.70
C ALA A 452 -4.36 -35.22 -6.99
N VAL A 453 -4.64 -36.01 -5.94
CA VAL A 453 -3.60 -36.73 -5.19
C VAL A 453 -2.89 -37.74 -6.09
N ALA A 454 -3.62 -38.59 -6.81
CA ALA A 454 -3.04 -39.57 -7.73
C ALA A 454 -2.07 -38.93 -8.74
N HIS A 455 -2.48 -37.80 -9.34
CA HIS A 455 -1.71 -37.12 -10.37
C HIS A 455 -0.36 -36.57 -9.87
N LEU A 456 -0.33 -36.05 -8.64
CA LEU A 456 0.80 -35.27 -8.12
C LEU A 456 1.64 -36.04 -7.12
N TRP A 457 1.06 -37.05 -6.47
CA TRP A 457 1.71 -37.80 -5.41
C TRP A 457 3.01 -38.45 -5.88
N ARG A 458 2.98 -39.12 -7.03
CA ARG A 458 4.17 -39.84 -7.53
C ARG A 458 5.30 -38.91 -7.99
N PRO A 459 5.06 -37.86 -8.80
CA PRO A 459 6.09 -36.89 -9.13
C PRO A 459 6.79 -36.29 -7.91
N VAL A 460 6.03 -35.88 -6.90
CA VAL A 460 6.58 -35.33 -5.65
C VAL A 460 7.39 -36.38 -4.89
N LEU A 461 6.92 -37.64 -4.84
CA LEU A 461 7.67 -38.71 -4.21
C LEU A 461 9.02 -38.96 -4.92
N GLU A 462 9.03 -38.96 -6.25
CA GLU A 462 10.25 -39.13 -7.05
C GLU A 462 11.22 -37.95 -6.83
N GLU A 463 10.70 -36.73 -6.73
CA GLU A 463 11.48 -35.54 -6.39
C GLU A 463 12.11 -35.66 -5.00
N LEU A 464 11.32 -35.98 -3.97
CA LEU A 464 11.80 -36.23 -2.61
C LEU A 464 12.84 -37.35 -2.58
N GLN A 465 12.66 -38.41 -3.38
CA GLN A 465 13.62 -39.51 -3.53
C GLN A 465 14.94 -39.05 -4.14
N SER A 466 14.89 -38.11 -5.09
CA SER A 466 16.07 -37.55 -5.74
C SER A 466 16.87 -36.59 -4.86
N LEU A 467 16.25 -36.02 -3.81
CA LEU A 467 16.94 -35.16 -2.85
C LEU A 467 18.09 -35.92 -2.19
N ARG A 468 19.30 -35.35 -2.30
CA ARG A 468 20.50 -35.91 -1.68
C ARG A 468 20.36 -35.83 -0.17
N LEU A 469 20.65 -36.93 0.51
CA LEU A 469 20.77 -36.97 1.96
C LEU A 469 22.09 -36.29 2.34
N HIS A 470 22.07 -34.96 2.43
CA HIS A 470 23.10 -34.23 3.16
C HIS A 470 22.91 -34.53 4.66
N ASP A 471 24.01 -34.67 5.40
CA ASP A 471 23.96 -35.09 6.81
C ASP A 471 23.06 -34.19 7.65
N GLU A 472 23.00 -32.88 7.35
CA GLU A 472 22.20 -31.88 8.06
C GLU A 472 20.68 -32.03 7.86
N ASN A 473 20.21 -32.53 6.71
CA ASN A 473 18.77 -32.63 6.38
C ASN A 473 18.28 -34.08 6.26
N ARG A 474 19.10 -35.07 6.64
CA ARG A 474 18.81 -36.49 6.42
C ARG A 474 17.51 -36.92 7.09
N ASP A 475 17.31 -36.54 8.35
CA ASP A 475 16.13 -36.92 9.13
C ASP A 475 14.88 -36.24 8.59
N LEU A 476 14.99 -34.97 8.20
CA LEU A 476 13.91 -34.22 7.54
C LEU A 476 13.45 -34.88 6.24
N VAL A 477 14.39 -35.23 5.36
CA VAL A 477 14.10 -35.90 4.07
C VAL A 477 13.46 -37.28 4.31
N LEU A 478 13.96 -38.05 5.28
CA LEU A 478 13.40 -39.36 5.60
C LEU A 478 11.98 -39.25 6.17
N HIS A 479 11.77 -38.28 7.06
CA HIS A 479 10.47 -38.01 7.64
C HIS A 479 9.47 -37.53 6.57
N ALA A 480 9.86 -36.60 5.70
CA ALA A 480 9.08 -36.11 4.57
C ALA A 480 8.65 -37.25 3.62
N LYS A 481 9.58 -38.14 3.26
CA LYS A 481 9.27 -39.34 2.46
C LYS A 481 8.23 -40.23 3.14
N THR A 482 8.41 -40.47 4.43
CA THR A 482 7.51 -41.32 5.21
C THR A 482 6.11 -40.72 5.28
N THR A 483 6.00 -39.41 5.56
CA THR A 483 4.75 -38.66 5.60
C THR A 483 4.05 -38.68 4.24
N TRP A 484 4.77 -38.40 3.15
CA TRP A 484 4.20 -38.38 1.81
C TRP A 484 3.73 -39.76 1.35
N VAL A 485 4.48 -40.83 1.65
CA VAL A 485 4.04 -42.22 1.38
C VAL A 485 2.80 -42.58 2.19
N LYS A 486 2.75 -42.21 3.48
CA LYS A 486 1.59 -42.43 4.34
C LYS A 486 0.36 -41.73 3.78
N LEU A 487 0.49 -40.48 3.33
CA LEU A 487 -0.58 -39.73 2.69
C LEU A 487 -1.11 -40.49 1.47
N GLY A 488 -0.24 -40.89 0.53
CA GLY A 488 -0.65 -41.68 -0.65
C GLY A 488 -1.39 -42.97 -0.29
N SER A 489 -0.93 -43.70 0.73
CA SER A 489 -1.55 -44.95 1.14
C SER A 489 -3.01 -44.79 1.62
N GLN A 490 -3.36 -43.64 2.18
CA GLN A 490 -4.73 -43.32 2.60
C GLN A 490 -5.67 -43.04 1.43
N PHE A 491 -5.11 -42.62 0.29
CA PHE A 491 -5.80 -42.48 -0.99
C PHE A 491 -5.70 -43.76 -1.85
N GLY A 492 -5.25 -44.87 -1.27
CA GLY A 492 -5.11 -46.15 -1.97
C GLY A 492 -3.93 -46.21 -2.95
N LEU A 493 -3.00 -45.25 -2.88
CA LEU A 493 -1.81 -45.19 -3.73
C LEU A 493 -0.67 -45.95 -3.06
N THR A 494 -0.02 -46.85 -3.79
CA THR A 494 1.23 -47.48 -3.35
C THR A 494 2.32 -47.29 -4.39
N PRO A 495 3.61 -47.21 -3.98
CA PRO A 495 4.72 -47.03 -4.92
C PRO A 495 4.77 -48.10 -6.01
N GLU A 496 4.31 -49.32 -5.71
CA GLU A 496 4.39 -50.49 -6.60
C GLU A 496 3.22 -50.60 -7.58
N LYS A 497 2.03 -50.10 -7.22
CA LYS A 497 0.79 -50.33 -7.98
C LYS A 497 0.46 -49.23 -8.98
N HIS A 498 1.03 -48.04 -8.83
CA HIS A 498 0.64 -46.91 -9.64
C HIS A 498 1.37 -46.93 -10.99
N ASP A 499 0.75 -47.42 -12.07
CA ASP A 499 1.31 -47.27 -13.43
C ASP A 499 1.03 -45.84 -13.95
N PRO A 500 2.05 -44.99 -14.16
CA PRO A 500 1.85 -43.63 -14.67
C PRO A 500 1.21 -43.59 -16.06
N LYS A 501 1.13 -44.72 -16.79
CA LYS A 501 0.52 -44.80 -18.11
C LYS A 501 -1.01 -44.74 -18.11
N GLU A 502 -1.68 -45.25 -17.08
CA GLU A 502 -3.15 -45.22 -17.02
C GLU A 502 -3.67 -43.79 -16.79
N ASP A 503 -3.02 -43.03 -15.91
CA ASP A 503 -3.38 -41.62 -15.65
C ASP A 503 -3.16 -40.70 -16.86
N HIS A 504 -2.17 -41.03 -17.70
CA HIS A 504 -1.87 -40.25 -18.90
C HIS A 504 -3.00 -40.33 -19.95
N ALA A 505 -3.73 -41.45 -20.00
CA ALA A 505 -4.79 -41.67 -20.97
C ALA A 505 -6.07 -40.86 -20.63
N VAL A 506 -6.45 -40.81 -19.34
CA VAL A 506 -7.57 -39.99 -18.86
C VAL A 506 -7.27 -38.50 -19.02
N SER A 507 -6.01 -38.10 -18.76
CA SER A 507 -5.55 -36.73 -18.93
C SER A 507 -5.67 -36.22 -20.38
N MET A 508 -5.45 -37.06 -21.41
CA MET A 508 -5.41 -36.57 -22.79
C MET A 508 -6.74 -36.03 -23.34
N HIS A 509 -7.89 -36.61 -22.93
CA HIS A 509 -9.19 -36.18 -23.46
C HIS A 509 -9.66 -34.87 -22.80
N GLU A 510 -9.49 -34.73 -21.48
CA GLU A 510 -9.71 -33.48 -20.76
C GLU A 510 -8.68 -32.40 -21.13
N ALA A 511 -7.41 -32.78 -21.33
CA ALA A 511 -6.34 -31.84 -21.69
C ALA A 511 -6.64 -31.06 -22.97
N ARG A 512 -7.43 -31.59 -23.91
CA ARG A 512 -7.71 -30.88 -25.16
C ARG A 512 -8.66 -29.68 -24.97
N HIS A 513 -9.69 -29.81 -24.14
CA HIS A 513 -10.61 -28.71 -23.84
C HIS A 513 -10.05 -27.75 -22.79
N ILE A 514 -9.27 -28.26 -21.84
CA ILE A 514 -8.73 -27.42 -20.78
C ILE A 514 -7.48 -26.64 -21.24
N ARG A 515 -6.64 -27.16 -22.15
CA ARG A 515 -5.44 -26.45 -22.69
C ARG A 515 -5.73 -25.04 -23.21
N HIS A 516 -6.94 -24.76 -23.70
CA HIS A 516 -7.31 -23.43 -24.19
C HIS A 516 -7.63 -22.42 -23.08
N ARG A 517 -7.67 -22.84 -21.81
CA ARG A 517 -7.98 -21.99 -20.65
C ARG A 517 -6.82 -21.92 -19.64
N ARG A 518 -5.68 -22.56 -19.92
CA ARG A 518 -4.53 -22.66 -19.02
C ARG A 518 -3.39 -21.76 -19.45
N CYS A 519 -2.49 -21.47 -18.51
CA CYS A 519 -1.23 -20.84 -18.81
C CYS A 519 -0.42 -21.81 -19.67
N GLN A 520 0.33 -21.25 -20.62
CA GLN A 520 1.16 -22.07 -21.47
C GLN A 520 2.57 -22.28 -20.91
N TRP A 521 2.97 -21.44 -19.95
CA TRP A 521 4.29 -21.53 -19.33
C TRP A 521 4.37 -22.76 -18.42
N ARG A 522 5.18 -23.75 -18.77
CA ARG A 522 5.13 -25.10 -18.16
C ARG A 522 5.30 -25.11 -16.65
N ASP A 523 6.08 -24.17 -16.11
CA ASP A 523 6.37 -24.13 -14.68
C ASP A 523 5.32 -23.34 -13.87
N CYS A 524 4.41 -22.64 -14.57
CA CYS A 524 3.29 -21.95 -13.94
C CYS A 524 2.26 -22.94 -13.35
N LEU A 525 1.77 -22.68 -12.14
CA LEU A 525 0.63 -23.43 -11.57
C LEU A 525 -0.63 -23.38 -12.44
N CYS A 526 -0.86 -22.27 -13.11
CA CYS A 526 -2.01 -22.14 -14.01
C CYS A 526 -1.89 -23.00 -15.28
N THR A 527 -0.83 -23.80 -15.46
CA THR A 527 -0.67 -24.73 -16.61
C THR A 527 -1.36 -26.06 -16.38
N THR A 528 -1.49 -26.49 -15.13
CA THR A 528 -2.25 -27.67 -14.73
C THR A 528 -3.73 -27.37 -14.56
N HIS A 529 -4.13 -26.09 -14.39
CA HIS A 529 -5.54 -25.76 -14.14
C HIS A 529 -6.08 -24.49 -14.78
N ARG A 530 -7.42 -24.41 -14.82
CA ARG A 530 -8.13 -23.20 -15.20
C ARG A 530 -7.99 -22.18 -14.07
N PRO A 531 -7.26 -21.07 -14.25
CA PRO A 531 -7.19 -20.04 -13.24
C PRO A 531 -8.52 -19.29 -13.15
N GLU A 532 -8.82 -18.77 -11.95
CA GLU A 532 -9.96 -17.87 -11.74
C GLU A 532 -9.69 -16.47 -12.32
N HIS A 533 -8.43 -16.07 -12.48
CA HIS A 533 -8.09 -14.81 -13.12
C HIS A 533 -8.20 -14.83 -14.65
N SER A 534 -8.32 -13.62 -15.21
CA SER A 534 -8.24 -13.42 -16.65
C SER A 534 -6.91 -13.89 -17.22
N MET A 535 -6.95 -14.40 -18.45
CA MET A 535 -5.79 -14.95 -19.13
C MET A 535 -5.45 -14.09 -20.33
N ARG A 536 -4.19 -13.67 -20.42
CA ARG A 536 -3.66 -12.87 -21.53
C ARG A 536 -3.45 -13.77 -22.73
N ILE A 537 -3.99 -13.41 -23.88
CA ILE A 537 -3.76 -14.13 -25.14
C ILE A 537 -2.50 -13.56 -25.81
N CYS A 538 -1.63 -14.42 -26.33
CA CYS A 538 -0.46 -13.97 -27.10
C CYS A 538 -0.91 -13.17 -28.32
N LYS A 539 -0.49 -11.90 -28.43
CA LYS A 539 -0.86 -11.01 -29.55
C LYS A 539 -0.30 -11.43 -30.91
N GLY A 540 0.75 -12.25 -30.95
CA GLY A 540 1.30 -12.79 -32.21
C GLY A 540 0.46 -13.96 -32.72
N CYS A 541 0.56 -15.11 -32.04
CA CYS A 541 -0.07 -16.33 -32.53
C CYS A 541 -1.56 -16.51 -32.16
N TRP A 542 -2.11 -15.72 -31.22
CA TRP A 542 -3.47 -15.85 -30.65
C TRP A 542 -3.86 -17.23 -30.10
N LYS A 543 -2.91 -18.16 -30.02
CA LYS A 543 -3.13 -19.55 -29.63
C LYS A 543 -2.80 -19.83 -28.17
N LYS A 544 -1.76 -19.18 -27.62
CA LYS A 544 -1.34 -19.39 -26.23
C LYS A 544 -1.96 -18.36 -25.32
N ARG A 545 -2.15 -18.78 -24.07
CA ARG A 545 -2.65 -17.94 -23.00
C ARG A 545 -1.66 -17.92 -21.83
N TYR A 546 -1.63 -16.82 -21.10
CA TYR A 546 -0.73 -16.61 -19.97
C TYR A 546 -1.47 -15.96 -18.81
N CYS A 547 -1.17 -16.39 -17.59
CA CYS A 547 -1.70 -15.75 -16.38
C CYS A 547 -1.12 -14.36 -16.14
N SER A 548 0.02 -14.05 -16.74
CA SER A 548 0.73 -12.77 -16.57
C SER A 548 1.62 -12.46 -17.78
N LYS A 549 2.02 -11.18 -17.91
CA LYS A 549 3.03 -10.74 -18.89
C LYS A 549 4.35 -11.48 -18.68
N ARG A 550 4.65 -11.87 -17.43
CA ARG A 550 5.86 -12.59 -17.09
C ARG A 550 5.85 -14.02 -17.59
N CYS A 551 4.79 -14.79 -17.35
CA CYS A 551 4.67 -16.14 -17.91
C CYS A 551 4.78 -16.13 -19.44
N GLN A 552 4.24 -15.09 -20.10
CA GLN A 552 4.46 -14.89 -21.54
C GLN A 552 5.94 -14.69 -21.87
N LYS A 553 6.68 -13.84 -21.14
CA LYS A 553 8.12 -13.60 -21.35
C LYS A 553 8.97 -14.86 -21.07
N SER A 554 8.65 -15.63 -20.03
CA SER A 554 9.36 -16.89 -19.72
C SER A 554 9.11 -17.93 -20.79
N ASP A 555 7.84 -18.14 -21.21
CA ASP A 555 7.54 -19.05 -22.33
C ASP A 555 8.16 -18.57 -23.65
N TRP A 556 8.29 -17.25 -23.83
CA TRP A 556 8.99 -16.65 -24.96
C TRP A 556 10.49 -16.96 -24.97
N ARG A 557 11.17 -16.85 -23.82
CA ARG A 557 12.62 -17.04 -23.71
C ARG A 557 13.02 -18.50 -23.59
N GLU A 558 12.33 -19.25 -22.73
CA GLU A 558 12.72 -20.58 -22.27
C GLU A 558 11.76 -21.67 -22.79
N GLY A 559 10.48 -21.34 -22.97
CA GLY A 559 9.45 -22.29 -23.40
C GLY A 559 9.44 -22.59 -24.91
N GLY A 560 10.37 -22.02 -25.66
CA GLY A 560 10.47 -22.16 -27.12
C GLY A 560 9.37 -21.45 -27.89
N HIS A 561 8.53 -20.62 -27.25
CA HIS A 561 7.42 -19.94 -27.92
C HIS A 561 7.90 -19.04 -29.06
N ARG A 562 9.05 -18.38 -28.87
CA ARG A 562 9.65 -17.47 -29.85
C ARG A 562 9.88 -18.12 -31.21
N GLU A 563 10.14 -19.42 -31.28
CA GLU A 563 10.53 -20.12 -32.52
C GLU A 563 9.35 -20.32 -33.48
N TRP A 564 8.14 -20.46 -32.97
CA TRP A 564 6.96 -20.82 -33.76
C TRP A 564 5.83 -19.78 -33.69
N CYS A 565 5.99 -18.72 -32.89
CA CYS A 565 5.08 -17.59 -32.90
C CYS A 565 5.26 -16.75 -34.15
N ARG A 566 4.47 -17.08 -35.16
CA ARG A 566 4.33 -16.27 -36.37
C ARG A 566 3.48 -15.05 -36.00
N THR A 567 4.10 -13.88 -36.06
CA THR A 567 3.43 -12.56 -35.95
C THR A 567 2.49 -12.32 -37.10
#